data_AF-A0A7S2S754-F1
#
_entry.id   AF-A0A7S2S754-F1
#
_cell.length_a   1.000
_cell.length_b   1.000
_cell.length_c   1.000
_cell.angle_alpha   90.00
_cell.angle_beta   90.00
_cell.angle_gamma   90.00
#
_symmetry.space_group_name_H-M   'P 1'
#
loop_
_entity.id
_entity.type
_entity.pdbx_description
1 polymer ?
#
loop_
_entity_poly.entity_id
_entity_poly.type
_entity_poly.pdbx_seq_one_letter_code
_entity_poly.pdbx_strand_id
1 'polypeptide(L)'
;EDQKVVMEVAKLIREDFLAQNAFTDYDFTCPLPKTVGMLSVIVTFYDLCQKAIADSPSDAKLTYAHIKTSLAPIIQKVIDGKYVDPKSSTADITREYANIVDEMKREFQNLQDGM
;
A
#
# COMPACT_ATOMS: atom_id res chain seq x y z
N GLU A 1 -10.13 -15.93 0.29
CA GLU A 1 -9.90 -14.46 0.39
C GLU A 1 -8.41 -14.13 0.18
N ASP A 2 -7.50 -14.88 0.78
CA ASP A 2 -6.05 -14.71 0.69
C ASP A 2 -5.52 -14.68 -0.76
N GLN A 3 -6.00 -15.57 -1.63
CA GLN A 3 -5.62 -15.58 -3.04
C GLN A 3 -6.03 -14.29 -3.78
N LYS A 4 -7.15 -13.66 -3.39
CA LYS A 4 -7.57 -12.39 -4.00
C LYS A 4 -6.62 -11.26 -3.60
N VAL A 5 -6.19 -11.22 -2.34
CA VAL A 5 -5.17 -10.28 -1.86
C VAL A 5 -3.87 -10.46 -2.65
N VAL A 6 -3.41 -11.71 -2.82
CA VAL A 6 -2.20 -12.02 -3.60
C VAL A 6 -2.31 -11.51 -5.04
N MET A 7 -3.44 -11.75 -5.72
CA MET A 7 -3.63 -11.30 -7.10
C MET A 7 -3.61 -9.77 -7.24
N GLU A 8 -4.18 -9.06 -6.26
CA GLU A 8 -4.26 -7.59 -6.28
C GLU A 8 -2.92 -6.95 -5.93
N VAL A 9 -2.21 -7.51 -4.96
CA VAL A 9 -0.84 -7.05 -4.63
C VAL A 9 0.13 -7.38 -5.76
N ALA A 10 0.00 -8.53 -6.42
CA ALA A 10 0.77 -8.85 -7.61
C ALA A 10 0.49 -7.87 -8.76
N LYS A 11 -0.76 -7.38 -8.88
CA LYS A 11 -1.10 -6.31 -9.84
C LYS A 11 -0.39 -5.00 -9.49
N LEU A 12 -0.47 -4.56 -8.22
CA LEU A 12 0.24 -3.36 -7.73
C LEU A 12 1.75 -3.44 -8.00
N ILE A 13 2.38 -4.58 -7.73
CA ILE A 13 3.82 -4.77 -7.99
C ILE A 13 4.13 -4.60 -9.48
N ARG A 14 3.35 -5.23 -10.38
CA ARG A 14 3.61 -5.16 -11.82
C ARG A 14 3.37 -3.77 -12.40
N GLU A 15 2.30 -3.10 -11.97
CA GLU A 15 1.81 -1.87 -12.62
C GLU A 15 2.37 -0.59 -11.98
N ASP A 16 2.66 -0.61 -10.67
CA ASP A 16 3.02 0.60 -9.92
C ASP A 16 4.43 0.56 -9.31
N PHE A 17 5.07 -0.62 -9.22
CA PHE A 17 6.44 -0.74 -8.70
C PHE A 17 7.47 -1.10 -9.78
N LEU A 18 7.20 -2.11 -10.61
CA LEU A 18 8.13 -2.60 -11.62
C LEU A 18 8.09 -1.80 -12.93
N ALA A 19 6.92 -1.29 -13.31
CA ALA A 19 6.79 -0.45 -14.48
C ALA A 19 7.26 0.97 -14.16
N GLN A 20 8.18 1.50 -14.97
CA GLN A 20 8.66 2.88 -14.85
C GLN A 20 8.59 3.61 -16.19
N ASN A 21 8.09 4.84 -16.16
CA ASN A 21 8.03 5.69 -17.35
C ASN A 21 9.18 6.72 -17.37
N ALA A 22 10.20 6.44 -18.19
CA ALA A 22 11.38 7.30 -18.30
C ALA A 22 11.10 8.75 -18.76
N PHE A 23 9.92 9.03 -19.31
CA PHE A 23 9.54 10.35 -19.84
C PHE A 23 8.77 11.23 -18.84
N THR A 24 8.52 10.77 -17.61
CA THR A 24 7.80 11.56 -16.59
C THR A 24 8.74 12.11 -15.53
N ASP A 25 8.41 13.29 -14.99
CA ASP A 25 9.24 13.98 -13.99
C ASP A 25 9.34 13.24 -12.65
N TYR A 26 8.40 12.35 -12.36
CA TYR A 26 8.38 11.57 -11.12
C TYR A 26 8.96 10.16 -11.28
N ASP A 27 9.13 9.64 -12.50
CA ASP A 27 9.48 8.23 -12.74
C ASP A 27 10.68 8.04 -13.68
N PHE A 28 11.33 9.13 -14.12
CA PHE A 28 12.56 9.08 -14.91
C PHE A 28 13.75 8.46 -14.16
N THR A 29 13.70 8.44 -12.84
CA THR A 29 14.67 7.78 -11.95
C THR A 29 14.01 7.40 -10.63
N CYS A 30 14.48 6.32 -10.00
CA CYS A 30 13.98 5.85 -8.71
C CYS A 30 15.14 5.73 -7.72
N PRO A 31 15.40 6.76 -6.88
CA PRO A 31 16.41 6.70 -5.83
C PRO A 31 16.11 5.58 -4.83
N LEU A 32 17.15 5.03 -4.20
CA LEU A 32 16.99 3.93 -3.25
C LEU A 32 15.96 4.19 -2.13
N PRO A 33 15.89 5.38 -1.49
CA PRO A 33 14.86 5.66 -0.49
C PRO A 33 13.43 5.56 -1.04
N LYS A 34 13.25 5.95 -2.30
CA LYS A 34 11.96 5.85 -3.01
C LYS A 34 11.61 4.38 -3.26
N THR A 35 12.54 3.61 -3.82
CA THR A 35 12.35 2.18 -4.08
C THR A 35 12.00 1.40 -2.81
N VAL A 36 12.76 1.61 -1.73
CA VAL A 36 12.54 0.94 -0.43
C VAL A 36 11.20 1.37 0.17
N GLY A 37 10.88 2.66 0.11
CA GLY A 37 9.63 3.21 0.63
C GLY A 37 8.40 2.64 -0.06
N MET A 38 8.38 2.63 -1.40
CA MET A 38 7.28 2.04 -2.18
C MET A 38 7.07 0.57 -1.84
N LEU A 39 8.15 -0.22 -1.83
CA LEU A 39 8.04 -1.65 -1.53
C LEU A 39 7.58 -1.89 -0.09
N SER A 40 8.06 -1.10 0.87
CA SER A 40 7.64 -1.17 2.26
C SER A 40 6.14 -0.92 2.41
N VAL A 41 5.59 0.07 1.71
CA VAL A 41 4.15 0.36 1.72
C VAL A 41 3.34 -0.81 1.13
N ILE A 42 3.75 -1.35 -0.02
CA ILE A 42 3.06 -2.47 -0.69
C ILE A 42 3.06 -3.73 0.18
N VAL A 43 4.22 -4.09 0.75
CA VAL A 43 4.35 -5.27 1.62
C VAL A 43 3.54 -5.09 2.91
N THR A 44 3.59 -3.90 3.52
CA THR A 44 2.78 -3.62 4.72
C THR A 44 1.28 -3.77 4.44
N PHE A 45 0.81 -3.27 3.30
CA PHE A 45 -0.59 -3.44 2.89
C PHE A 45 -0.99 -4.91 2.74
N TYR A 46 -0.12 -5.71 2.11
CA TYR A 46 -0.32 -7.15 1.99
C TYR A 46 -0.42 -7.83 3.35
N ASP A 47 0.55 -7.59 4.24
CA ASP A 47 0.60 -8.22 5.56
C ASP A 47 -0.62 -7.84 6.42
N LEU A 48 -1.04 -6.57 6.38
CA LEU A 48 -2.23 -6.10 7.09
C LEU A 48 -3.53 -6.72 6.53
N CYS A 49 -3.66 -6.85 5.21
CA CYS A 49 -4.79 -7.56 4.60
C CYS A 49 -4.87 -9.01 5.08
N GLN A 50 -3.75 -9.74 5.01
CA GLN A 50 -3.70 -11.15 5.40
C GLN A 50 -4.03 -11.31 6.89
N LYS A 51 -3.46 -10.46 7.73
CA LYS A 51 -3.74 -10.45 9.16
C LYS A 51 -5.20 -10.14 9.47
N ALA A 52 -5.76 -9.08 8.88
CA ALA A 52 -7.14 -8.68 9.16
C ALA A 52 -8.16 -9.76 8.74
N ILE A 53 -7.92 -10.45 7.63
CA ILE A 53 -8.75 -11.57 7.19
C ILE A 53 -8.59 -12.78 8.13
N ALA A 54 -7.36 -13.11 8.52
CA ALA A 54 -7.08 -14.23 9.42
C ALA A 54 -7.65 -14.03 10.83
N ASP A 55 -7.57 -12.81 11.36
CA ASP A 55 -8.03 -12.45 12.71
C ASP A 55 -9.56 -12.21 12.77
N SER A 56 -10.25 -12.19 11.62
CA SER A 56 -11.69 -11.92 11.60
C SER A 56 -12.54 -13.04 12.25
N PRO A 57 -13.61 -12.70 12.98
CA PRO A 57 -14.50 -13.69 13.60
C PRO A 57 -15.11 -14.66 12.57
N SER A 58 -15.39 -15.89 13.00
CA SER A 58 -15.93 -16.92 12.10
C SER A 58 -17.36 -16.61 11.62
N ASP A 59 -18.13 -15.89 12.43
CA ASP A 59 -19.49 -15.42 12.17
C ASP A 59 -19.55 -14.07 11.43
N ALA A 60 -18.45 -13.31 11.43
CA ALA A 60 -18.29 -12.03 10.73
C ALA A 60 -16.98 -12.00 9.94
N LYS A 61 -16.81 -12.92 8.98
CA LYS A 61 -15.58 -13.00 8.19
C LYS A 61 -15.32 -11.74 7.37
N LEU A 62 -14.15 -11.16 7.57
CA LEU A 62 -13.68 -10.05 6.74
C LEU A 62 -13.30 -10.59 5.36
N THR A 63 -13.78 -9.93 4.31
CA THR A 63 -13.45 -10.24 2.92
C THR A 63 -12.60 -9.14 2.32
N TYR A 64 -11.78 -9.49 1.33
CA TYR A 64 -10.98 -8.50 0.62
C TYR A 64 -11.86 -7.47 -0.10
N ALA A 65 -13.05 -7.85 -0.58
CA ALA A 65 -13.98 -6.92 -1.19
C ALA A 65 -14.43 -5.81 -0.22
N HIS A 66 -14.63 -6.16 1.05
CA HIS A 66 -14.92 -5.19 2.10
C HIS A 66 -13.71 -4.30 2.37
N ILE A 67 -12.52 -4.87 2.57
CA ILE A 67 -11.27 -4.10 2.73
C ILE A 67 -11.09 -3.11 1.58
N LYS A 68 -11.26 -3.56 0.33
CA LYS A 68 -11.10 -2.74 -0.87
C LYS A 68 -12.06 -1.55 -0.91
N THR A 69 -13.28 -1.74 -0.43
CA THR A 69 -14.30 -0.67 -0.41
C THR A 69 -14.06 0.30 0.74
N SER A 70 -13.83 -0.22 1.95
CA SER A 70 -13.65 0.57 3.17
C SER A 70 -12.32 1.33 3.17
N LEU A 71 -11.27 0.76 2.59
CA LEU A 71 -9.92 1.34 2.53
C LEU A 71 -9.54 1.85 1.14
N ALA A 72 -10.51 2.12 0.24
CA ALA A 72 -10.24 2.66 -1.09
C ALA A 72 -9.30 3.90 -1.08
N PRO A 73 -9.43 4.87 -0.13
CA PRO A 73 -8.52 6.00 -0.06
C PRO A 73 -7.07 5.59 0.25
N ILE A 74 -6.87 4.58 1.11
CA ILE A 74 -5.54 4.06 1.45
C ILE A 74 -4.93 3.33 0.28
N ILE A 75 -5.71 2.51 -0.43
CA ILE A 75 -5.25 1.82 -1.64
C ILE A 75 -4.82 2.83 -2.70
N GLN A 76 -5.56 3.93 -2.86
CA GLN A 76 -5.16 4.99 -3.78
C GLN A 76 -3.82 5.62 -3.36
N LYS A 77 -3.58 5.86 -2.07
CA LYS A 77 -2.27 6.34 -1.57
C LYS A 77 -1.13 5.36 -1.83
N VAL A 78 -1.39 4.05 -1.74
CA VAL A 78 -0.39 3.02 -2.10
C VAL A 78 -0.01 3.13 -3.58
N ILE A 79 -1.00 3.26 -4.47
CA ILE A 79 -0.80 3.43 -5.92
C ILE A 79 -0.05 4.75 -6.21
N ASP A 80 -0.47 5.83 -5.55
CA ASP A 80 0.09 7.17 -5.75
C ASP A 80 1.52 7.30 -5.20
N GLY A 81 1.99 6.33 -4.41
CA GLY A 81 3.35 6.28 -3.90
C GLY A 81 4.43 6.33 -5.00
N LYS A 82 4.10 6.00 -6.25
CA LYS A 82 5.01 6.18 -7.40
C LYS A 82 5.23 7.64 -7.82
N TYR A 83 4.32 8.54 -7.47
CA TYR A 83 4.38 9.96 -7.84
C TYR A 83 5.25 10.81 -6.90
N VAL A 84 5.81 10.23 -5.83
CA VAL A 84 6.77 10.90 -4.94
C VAL A 84 7.95 11.43 -5.76
N ASP A 85 8.27 12.71 -5.59
CA ASP A 85 9.29 13.40 -6.37
C ASP A 85 10.69 12.79 -6.08
N PRO A 86 11.36 12.19 -7.07
CA PRO A 86 12.67 11.60 -6.88
C PRO A 86 13.77 12.64 -6.58
N LYS A 87 13.49 13.94 -6.75
CA LYS A 87 14.43 15.04 -6.44
C LYS A 87 14.31 15.53 -4.99
N SER A 88 13.28 15.10 -4.25
CA SER A 88 13.14 15.43 -2.83
C SER A 88 14.28 14.85 -1.99
N SER A 89 14.49 15.42 -0.80
CA SER A 89 15.52 14.91 0.10
C SER A 89 15.18 13.50 0.58
N THR A 90 16.20 12.69 0.91
CA THR A 90 15.98 11.35 1.48
C THR A 90 15.08 11.40 2.72
N ALA A 91 15.25 12.40 3.58
CA ALA A 91 14.42 12.55 4.78
C ALA A 91 12.95 12.82 4.44
N ASP A 92 12.68 13.63 3.42
CA ASP A 92 11.30 13.92 2.98
C ASP A 92 10.64 12.68 2.39
N ILE A 93 11.34 12.00 1.48
CA ILE A 93 10.85 10.77 0.83
C ILE A 93 10.54 9.71 1.90
N THR A 94 11.48 9.44 2.81
CA THR A 94 11.27 8.44 3.86
C THR A 94 10.11 8.81 4.78
N ARG A 95 9.97 10.09 5.13
CA ARG A 95 8.87 10.58 5.96
C ARG A 95 7.52 10.43 5.27
N GLU A 96 7.44 10.68 3.98
CA GLU A 96 6.20 10.54 3.22
C GLU A 96 5.70 9.09 3.23
N TYR A 97 6.57 8.12 2.93
CA TYR A 97 6.19 6.71 3.01
C TYR A 97 5.89 6.24 4.45
N ALA A 98 6.60 6.76 5.45
CA ALA A 98 6.29 6.47 6.85
C ALA A 98 4.88 6.94 7.23
N ASN A 99 4.49 8.16 6.80
CA ASN A 99 3.14 8.67 7.04
C ASN A 99 2.07 7.80 6.39
N ILE A 100 2.29 7.30 5.15
CA ILE A 100 1.38 6.39 4.48
C ILE A 100 1.23 5.08 5.27
N VAL A 101 2.33 4.52 5.76
CA VAL A 101 2.32 3.30 6.59
C VAL A 101 1.56 3.50 7.90
N ASP A 102 1.82 4.60 8.61
CA ASP A 102 1.19 4.88 9.90
C ASP A 102 -0.32 5.13 9.76
N GLU A 103 -0.72 5.87 8.73
CA GLU A 103 -2.12 6.06 8.38
C GLU A 103 -2.78 4.74 7.99
N MET A 104 -2.15 3.93 7.15
CA MET A 104 -2.66 2.63 6.76
C MET A 104 -2.91 1.73 7.97
N LYS A 105 -1.95 1.61 8.89
CA LYS A 105 -2.09 0.82 10.12
C LYS A 105 -3.29 1.30 10.96
N ARG A 106 -3.46 2.61 11.10
CA ARG A 106 -4.59 3.19 11.83
C ARG A 106 -5.92 2.85 11.17
N GLU A 107 -6.03 2.98 9.85
CA GLU A 107 -7.30 2.67 9.18
C GLU A 107 -7.63 1.17 9.18
N PHE A 108 -6.62 0.29 9.15
CA PHE A 108 -6.85 -1.15 9.37
C PHE A 108 -7.34 -1.43 10.79
N GLN A 109 -6.79 -0.75 11.81
CA GLN A 109 -7.29 -0.87 13.18
C GLN A 109 -8.74 -0.40 13.28
N ASN A 110 -9.06 0.78 12.73
CA ASN A 110 -10.44 1.30 12.70
C ASN A 110 -11.41 0.33 12.01
N LEU A 111 -10.97 -0.31 10.92
CA LEU A 111 -11.76 -1.31 10.21
C LEU A 111 -12.07 -2.52 11.11
N GLN A 112 -11.07 -3.00 11.86
CA GLN A 112 -11.24 -4.15 12.76
C GLN A 112 -12.09 -3.81 13.99
N ASP A 113 -11.95 -2.61 14.55
CA ASP A 113 -12.73 -2.15 15.71
C ASP A 113 -14.20 -1.86 15.35
N GLY A 114 -14.48 -1.56 14.08
CA GLY A 114 -15.82 -1.32 13.55
C GLY A 114 -16.58 -2.58 13.12
N MET A 115 -15.96 -3.76 13.20
CA MET A 115 -16.57 -5.07 12.95
C MET A 115 -17.18 -5.66 14.22
#